data_AF-A0AAP2E148-F1
#
_entry.id   AF-A0AAP2E148-F1
#
_cell.length_a   1.000
_cell.length_b   1.000
_cell.length_c   1.000
_cell.angle_alpha   90.00
_cell.angle_beta   90.00
_cell.angle_gamma   90.00
#
_symmetry.space_group_name_H-M   'P 1'
#
loop_
_entity.id
_entity.type
_entity.pdbx_description
1 polymer ?
#
loop_
_entity_poly.entity_id
_entity_poly.type
_entity_poly.pdbx_seq_one_letter_code
_entity_poly.pdbx_strand_id
1 'polypeptide(L)'
;MKWITRERPKIDRIACPWLIKRFVDSDAEFIYVPFDQVIPQSKELNAIPFDLPSVEYTHYGDQCTFDYIIKKHNLSDPALHTLAPIVRGADTDRHDLATQASGLWAISAGLSHNITNDHELLESGMMIYDALYTWAKHLQNEKHTQNPIENLLLDVYKKYLQDKSGKVPDWARELKEIIQDQIDTNLALNLKEISQSLNVHPSYLSREFSKYFDDLSFGDYIRKLRIERATQLLRDTDHTLAEIAYLTGFSDQSHFNRIFKKHTDQNPSEFRKKLSKSKTDTNQ
;
A
#
# COMPACT_ATOMS: atom_id res chain seq x y z
N MET A 1 -32.05 -23.13 -17.16
CA MET A 1 -31.65 -24.55 -16.92
C MET A 1 -31.87 -24.91 -15.46
N LYS A 2 -32.15 -26.17 -15.13
CA LYS A 2 -32.28 -26.62 -13.72
C LYS A 2 -30.94 -27.08 -13.18
N TRP A 3 -30.63 -26.67 -11.96
CA TRP A 3 -29.42 -27.03 -11.21
C TRP A 3 -29.82 -27.61 -9.87
N ILE A 4 -29.08 -28.62 -9.40
CA ILE A 4 -29.43 -29.33 -8.16
C ILE A 4 -28.20 -29.57 -7.29
N THR A 5 -28.35 -29.37 -5.99
CA THR A 5 -27.31 -29.68 -5.01
C THR A 5 -27.94 -30.10 -3.68
N ARG A 6 -27.11 -30.47 -2.70
CA ARG A 6 -27.58 -30.85 -1.37
C ARG A 6 -28.12 -29.65 -0.59
N GLU A 7 -29.13 -29.92 0.22
CA GLU A 7 -29.76 -28.99 1.17
C GLU A 7 -28.77 -28.37 2.17
N ARG A 8 -29.22 -27.30 2.84
CA ARG A 8 -28.40 -26.51 3.78
C ARG A 8 -27.14 -25.98 3.08
N PRO A 9 -27.31 -25.18 2.01
CA PRO A 9 -26.20 -24.64 1.25
C PRO A 9 -25.32 -23.74 2.11
N LYS A 10 -24.03 -23.76 1.80
CA LYS A 10 -23.04 -22.85 2.39
C LYS A 10 -22.43 -22.04 1.25
N ILE A 11 -21.25 -21.48 1.48
CA ILE A 11 -20.53 -20.52 0.64
C ILE A 11 -20.61 -20.89 -0.85
N ASP A 12 -20.00 -22.01 -1.28
CA ASP A 12 -19.92 -22.33 -2.71
C ASP A 12 -21.29 -22.68 -3.34
N ARG A 13 -22.17 -23.33 -2.56
CA ARG A 13 -23.56 -23.68 -2.97
C ARG A 13 -24.54 -22.50 -3.01
N ILE A 14 -24.09 -21.30 -2.64
CA ILE A 14 -24.80 -20.03 -2.83
C ILE A 14 -24.08 -19.17 -3.87
N ALA A 15 -22.73 -19.15 -3.84
CA ALA A 15 -21.90 -18.41 -4.79
C ALA A 15 -22.11 -18.89 -6.23
N CYS A 16 -22.16 -20.21 -6.44
CA CYS A 16 -22.35 -20.81 -7.76
C CYS A 16 -23.72 -20.44 -8.37
N PRO A 17 -24.84 -20.57 -7.66
CA PRO A 17 -26.12 -20.07 -8.15
C PRO A 17 -26.11 -18.59 -8.53
N TRP A 18 -25.47 -17.73 -7.72
CA TRP A 18 -25.36 -16.30 -8.03
C TRP A 18 -24.59 -16.08 -9.32
N LEU A 19 -23.43 -16.73 -9.47
CA LEU A 19 -22.59 -16.64 -10.66
C LEU A 19 -23.34 -17.09 -11.92
N ILE A 20 -24.05 -18.22 -11.82
CA ILE A 20 -24.84 -18.76 -12.93
C ILE A 20 -25.96 -17.78 -13.31
N LYS A 21 -26.76 -17.30 -12.35
CA LYS A 21 -27.86 -16.36 -12.63
C LYS A 21 -27.39 -15.04 -13.23
N ARG A 22 -26.20 -14.56 -12.86
CA ARG A 22 -25.70 -13.24 -13.30
C ARG A 22 -24.91 -13.31 -14.61
N PHE A 23 -24.23 -14.42 -14.90
CA PHE A 23 -23.25 -14.48 -15.99
C PHE A 23 -23.41 -15.65 -16.98
N VAL A 24 -24.24 -16.66 -16.66
CA VAL A 24 -24.38 -17.87 -17.50
C VAL A 24 -25.80 -18.03 -18.03
N ASP A 25 -26.79 -18.02 -17.14
CA ASP A 25 -28.20 -18.28 -17.45
C ASP A 25 -29.09 -17.58 -16.41
N SER A 26 -29.73 -16.48 -16.81
CA SER A 26 -30.61 -15.68 -15.94
C SER A 26 -31.87 -16.42 -15.50
N ASP A 27 -32.29 -17.42 -16.28
CA ASP A 27 -33.49 -18.22 -16.04
C ASP A 27 -33.14 -19.54 -15.34
N ALA A 28 -31.95 -19.62 -14.73
CA ALA A 28 -31.52 -20.80 -13.98
C ALA A 28 -32.36 -21.00 -12.71
N GLU A 29 -32.84 -22.23 -12.51
CA GLU A 29 -33.57 -22.68 -11.33
C GLU A 29 -32.68 -23.57 -10.47
N PHE A 30 -32.72 -23.40 -9.15
CA PHE A 30 -31.89 -24.14 -8.21
C PHE A 30 -32.74 -24.98 -7.28
N ILE A 31 -32.36 -26.23 -7.10
CA ILE A 31 -33.10 -27.23 -6.33
C ILE A 31 -32.20 -27.77 -5.23
N TYR A 32 -32.70 -27.79 -4.01
CA TYR A 32 -32.00 -28.27 -2.83
C TYR A 32 -32.71 -29.50 -2.27
N VAL A 33 -31.97 -30.59 -2.09
CA VAL A 33 -32.51 -31.89 -1.65
C VAL A 33 -31.55 -32.58 -0.67
N PRO A 34 -31.99 -33.59 0.11
CA PRO A 34 -31.07 -34.41 0.89
C PRO A 34 -29.93 -34.99 0.03
N PHE A 35 -28.74 -35.15 0.61
CA PHE A 35 -27.53 -35.50 -0.14
C PHE A 35 -27.66 -36.79 -0.97
N ASP A 36 -28.31 -37.81 -0.42
CA ASP A 36 -28.58 -39.10 -1.07
C ASP A 36 -29.58 -38.98 -2.23
N GLN A 37 -30.37 -37.91 -2.27
CA GLN A 37 -31.39 -37.65 -3.28
C GLN A 37 -30.88 -36.83 -4.47
N VAL A 38 -29.71 -36.19 -4.38
CA VAL A 38 -29.25 -35.28 -5.44
C VAL A 38 -29.08 -36.02 -6.77
N ILE A 39 -28.38 -37.16 -6.78
CA ILE A 39 -28.14 -37.91 -8.02
C ILE A 39 -29.44 -38.54 -8.58
N PRO A 40 -30.27 -39.24 -7.79
CA PRO A 40 -31.57 -39.73 -8.27
C PRO A 40 -32.45 -38.63 -8.88
N GLN A 41 -32.64 -37.53 -8.16
CA GLN A 41 -33.52 -36.44 -8.60
C GLN A 41 -32.93 -35.62 -9.75
N SER A 42 -31.60 -35.52 -9.86
CA SER A 42 -30.96 -34.86 -11.01
C SER A 42 -31.35 -35.51 -12.34
N LYS A 43 -31.46 -36.85 -12.37
CA LYS A 43 -31.84 -37.61 -13.55
C LYS A 43 -33.33 -37.46 -13.87
N GLU A 44 -34.18 -37.50 -12.83
CA GLU A 44 -35.63 -37.36 -12.97
C GLU A 44 -36.03 -35.96 -13.45
N LEU A 45 -35.41 -34.92 -12.88
CA LEU A 45 -35.72 -33.52 -13.17
C LEU A 45 -34.94 -32.95 -14.34
N ASN A 46 -34.04 -33.74 -14.95
CA ASN A 46 -33.06 -33.32 -15.94
C ASN A 46 -32.29 -32.06 -15.47
N ALA A 47 -31.85 -32.09 -14.21
CA ALA A 47 -31.13 -31.00 -13.56
C ALA A 47 -29.62 -31.30 -13.49
N ILE A 48 -28.80 -30.26 -13.60
CA ILE A 48 -27.34 -30.35 -13.57
C ILE A 48 -26.87 -30.40 -12.10
N PRO A 49 -26.27 -31.50 -11.63
CA PRO A 49 -25.77 -31.58 -10.26
C PRO A 49 -24.44 -30.83 -10.11
N PHE A 50 -24.25 -30.15 -8.98
CA PHE A 50 -23.03 -29.40 -8.67
C PHE A 50 -22.65 -29.43 -7.17
N ASP A 51 -21.39 -29.12 -6.85
CA ASP A 51 -20.79 -29.21 -5.50
C ASP A 51 -20.91 -30.62 -4.88
N LEU A 52 -20.56 -31.64 -5.66
CA LEU A 52 -20.61 -33.04 -5.24
C LEU A 52 -19.38 -33.81 -5.73
N PRO A 53 -18.95 -34.87 -5.04
CA PRO A 53 -17.96 -35.78 -5.59
C PRO A 53 -18.46 -36.38 -6.92
N SER A 54 -17.56 -36.47 -7.90
CA SER A 54 -17.80 -37.18 -9.17
C SER A 54 -18.85 -36.58 -10.12
N VAL A 55 -19.26 -35.33 -9.93
CA VAL A 55 -20.06 -34.58 -10.92
C VAL A 55 -19.18 -33.61 -11.71
N GLU A 56 -19.68 -33.10 -12.84
CA GLU A 56 -18.92 -32.17 -13.69
C GLU A 56 -18.64 -30.83 -13.00
N TYR A 57 -19.62 -30.25 -12.32
CA TYR A 57 -19.45 -28.98 -11.62
C TYR A 57 -19.05 -29.24 -10.17
N THR A 58 -17.75 -29.39 -9.92
CA THR A 58 -17.20 -29.74 -8.61
C THR A 58 -15.86 -29.06 -8.34
N HIS A 59 -15.24 -29.38 -7.21
CA HIS A 59 -13.90 -28.93 -6.83
C HIS A 59 -12.81 -29.62 -7.66
N TYR A 60 -11.75 -28.88 -7.98
CA TYR A 60 -10.60 -29.40 -8.74
C TYR A 60 -9.28 -28.95 -8.13
N GLY A 61 -8.54 -29.89 -7.53
CA GLY A 61 -7.33 -29.55 -6.77
C GLY A 61 -7.68 -28.61 -5.63
N ASP A 62 -7.04 -27.44 -5.60
CA ASP A 62 -7.31 -26.39 -4.60
C ASP A 62 -8.45 -25.44 -5.01
N GLN A 63 -9.09 -25.63 -6.17
CA GLN A 63 -10.15 -24.76 -6.67
C GLN A 63 -11.54 -25.26 -6.28
N CYS A 64 -12.45 -24.34 -5.96
CA CYS A 64 -13.85 -24.64 -5.64
C CYS A 64 -14.74 -24.70 -6.90
N THR A 65 -16.01 -25.05 -6.75
CA THR A 65 -16.95 -25.14 -7.87
C THR A 65 -17.14 -23.79 -8.57
N PHE A 66 -17.11 -22.68 -7.81
CA PHE A 66 -17.16 -21.33 -8.36
C PHE A 66 -16.03 -21.06 -9.37
N ASP A 67 -14.80 -21.45 -9.04
CA ASP A 67 -13.65 -21.34 -9.94
C ASP A 67 -13.85 -22.16 -11.22
N TYR A 68 -14.39 -23.36 -11.07
CA TYR A 68 -14.66 -24.23 -12.21
C TYR A 68 -15.68 -23.60 -13.16
N ILE A 69 -16.77 -23.01 -12.66
CA ILE A 69 -17.78 -22.34 -13.49
C ILE A 69 -17.16 -21.18 -14.28
N ILE A 70 -16.34 -20.34 -13.64
CA ILE A 70 -15.62 -19.25 -14.33
C ILE A 70 -14.82 -19.79 -15.51
N LYS A 71 -14.05 -20.86 -15.28
CA LYS A 71 -13.22 -21.48 -16.32
C LYS A 71 -14.04 -22.15 -17.41
N LYS A 72 -15.06 -22.93 -17.03
CA LYS A 72 -15.92 -23.70 -17.94
C LYS A 72 -16.67 -22.81 -18.91
N HIS A 73 -17.17 -21.67 -18.43
CA HIS A 73 -17.95 -20.71 -19.21
C HIS A 73 -17.11 -19.56 -19.79
N ASN A 74 -15.78 -19.60 -19.65
CA ASN A 74 -14.86 -18.56 -20.13
C ASN A 74 -15.24 -17.15 -19.68
N LEU A 75 -15.65 -17.01 -18.41
CA LEU A 75 -16.02 -15.72 -17.85
C LEU A 75 -14.76 -14.88 -17.61
N SER A 76 -14.69 -13.70 -18.25
CA SER A 76 -13.48 -12.87 -18.30
C SER A 76 -13.57 -11.55 -17.52
N ASP A 77 -14.67 -11.32 -16.78
CA ASP A 77 -14.81 -10.12 -15.96
C ASP A 77 -13.76 -10.11 -14.83
N PRO A 78 -12.87 -9.10 -14.76
CA PRO A 78 -11.83 -9.01 -13.72
C PRO A 78 -12.37 -9.04 -12.28
N ALA A 79 -13.61 -8.56 -12.07
CA ALA A 79 -14.24 -8.62 -10.75
C ALA A 79 -14.49 -10.07 -10.33
N LEU A 80 -14.85 -10.96 -11.26
CA LEU A 80 -15.01 -12.40 -10.97
C LEU A 80 -13.69 -13.06 -10.59
N HIS A 81 -12.58 -12.66 -11.21
CA HIS A 81 -11.24 -13.11 -10.82
C HIS A 81 -10.80 -12.58 -9.45
N THR A 82 -11.35 -11.45 -9.01
CA THR A 82 -11.16 -10.95 -7.63
C THR A 82 -12.02 -11.74 -6.64
N LEU A 83 -13.27 -12.08 -7.01
CA LEU A 83 -14.18 -12.85 -6.15
C LEU A 83 -13.72 -14.29 -5.94
N ALA A 84 -13.18 -14.93 -6.99
CA ALA A 84 -12.74 -16.33 -6.97
C ALA A 84 -11.88 -16.71 -5.74
N PRO A 85 -10.76 -16.03 -5.42
CA PRO A 85 -9.97 -16.34 -4.22
C PRO A 85 -10.71 -16.04 -2.90
N ILE A 86 -11.65 -15.10 -2.87
CA ILE A 86 -12.46 -14.80 -1.68
C ILE A 86 -13.42 -15.97 -1.39
N VAL A 87 -14.15 -16.42 -2.41
CA VAL A 87 -15.08 -17.55 -2.31
C VAL A 87 -14.32 -18.82 -1.95
N ARG A 88 -13.25 -19.12 -2.69
CA ARG A 88 -12.39 -20.27 -2.44
C ARG A 88 -11.83 -20.28 -1.02
N GLY A 89 -11.25 -19.18 -0.57
CA GLY A 89 -10.69 -19.07 0.78
C GLY A 89 -11.71 -19.28 1.88
N ALA A 90 -12.93 -18.77 1.69
CA ALA A 90 -14.01 -18.93 2.66
C ALA A 90 -14.56 -20.37 2.66
N ASP A 91 -14.68 -21.00 1.49
CA ASP A 91 -15.26 -22.35 1.36
C ASP A 91 -14.30 -23.46 1.81
N THR A 92 -12.99 -23.28 1.56
CA THR A 92 -11.96 -24.28 1.90
C THR A 92 -11.24 -24.02 3.23
N ASP A 93 -11.75 -23.13 4.09
CA ASP A 93 -11.13 -22.71 5.37
C ASP A 93 -9.67 -22.20 5.20
N ARG A 94 -9.36 -21.64 4.02
CA ARG A 94 -8.08 -21.03 3.66
C ARG A 94 -8.21 -19.52 3.63
N HIS A 95 -8.54 -18.96 4.80
CA HIS A 95 -8.81 -17.54 4.97
C HIS A 95 -7.61 -16.63 4.63
N ASP A 96 -6.41 -17.19 4.49
CA ASP A 96 -5.21 -16.52 4.02
C ASP A 96 -5.25 -16.15 2.54
N LEU A 97 -6.11 -16.77 1.72
CA LEU A 97 -6.19 -16.52 0.28
C LEU A 97 -6.72 -15.13 -0.08
N ALA A 98 -7.55 -14.54 0.77
CA ALA A 98 -8.04 -13.17 0.61
C ALA A 98 -8.50 -12.60 1.95
N THR A 99 -8.22 -11.31 2.20
CA THR A 99 -8.60 -10.63 3.45
C THR A 99 -10.10 -10.66 3.76
N GLN A 100 -10.93 -10.77 2.73
CA GLN A 100 -12.39 -10.79 2.82
C GLN A 100 -12.94 -12.20 3.13
N ALA A 101 -12.13 -13.25 3.01
CA ALA A 101 -12.57 -14.65 3.11
C ALA A 101 -13.16 -14.98 4.49
N SER A 102 -12.47 -14.64 5.58
CA SER A 102 -12.98 -14.88 6.94
C SER A 102 -14.31 -14.19 7.19
N GLY A 103 -14.48 -12.97 6.66
CA GLY A 103 -15.71 -12.20 6.79
C GLY A 103 -16.88 -12.84 6.02
N LEU A 104 -16.62 -13.26 4.78
CA LEU A 104 -17.61 -13.99 3.97
C LEU A 104 -18.01 -15.31 4.65
N TRP A 105 -17.04 -16.06 5.20
CA TRP A 105 -17.32 -17.27 5.95
C TRP A 105 -18.22 -16.99 7.16
N ALA A 106 -17.89 -15.98 7.98
CA ALA A 106 -18.64 -15.64 9.19
C ALA A 106 -20.09 -15.24 8.87
N ILE A 107 -20.28 -14.39 7.85
CA ILE A 107 -21.61 -13.97 7.39
C ILE A 107 -22.40 -15.19 6.87
N SER A 108 -21.79 -16.01 6.01
CA SER A 108 -22.45 -17.17 5.40
C SER A 108 -22.85 -18.22 6.45
N ALA A 109 -21.98 -18.46 7.44
CA ALA A 109 -22.27 -19.36 8.56
C ALA A 109 -23.43 -18.84 9.42
N GLY A 110 -23.44 -17.53 9.72
CA GLY A 110 -24.54 -16.88 10.45
C GLY A 110 -25.87 -16.94 9.70
N LEU A 111 -25.87 -16.62 8.40
CA LEU A 111 -27.07 -16.74 7.56
C LEU A 111 -27.61 -18.18 7.53
N SER A 112 -26.73 -19.16 7.33
CA SER A 112 -27.10 -20.58 7.31
C SER A 112 -27.65 -21.06 8.65
N HIS A 113 -27.20 -20.49 9.77
CA HIS A 113 -27.72 -20.79 11.10
C HIS A 113 -29.11 -20.19 11.32
N ASN A 114 -29.30 -18.93 10.91
CA ASN A 114 -30.53 -18.17 11.16
C ASN A 114 -31.67 -18.55 10.20
N ILE A 115 -31.36 -18.93 8.96
CA ILE A 115 -32.34 -19.23 7.92
C ILE A 115 -32.31 -20.73 7.63
N THR A 116 -33.46 -21.38 7.87
CA THR A 116 -33.62 -22.84 7.66
C THR A 116 -34.16 -23.18 6.28
N ASN A 117 -34.88 -22.26 5.63
CA ASN A 117 -35.35 -22.43 4.26
C ASN A 117 -34.23 -22.13 3.25
N ASP A 118 -33.88 -23.12 2.43
CA ASP A 118 -32.74 -23.02 1.52
C ASP A 118 -32.93 -21.98 0.40
N HIS A 119 -34.17 -21.76 -0.06
CA HIS A 119 -34.44 -20.74 -1.08
C HIS A 119 -34.40 -19.33 -0.49
N GLU A 120 -34.90 -19.13 0.72
CA GLU A 120 -34.77 -17.85 1.43
C GLU A 120 -33.30 -17.53 1.75
N LEU A 121 -32.53 -18.56 2.12
CA LEU A 121 -31.09 -18.44 2.35
C LEU A 121 -30.36 -18.08 1.05
N LEU A 122 -30.74 -18.70 -0.07
CA LEU A 122 -30.20 -18.37 -1.39
C LEU A 122 -30.46 -16.91 -1.75
N GLU A 123 -31.71 -16.45 -1.66
CA GLU A 123 -32.07 -15.06 -1.98
C GLU A 123 -31.35 -14.05 -1.07
N SER A 124 -31.22 -14.35 0.22
CA SER A 124 -30.44 -13.52 1.16
C SER A 124 -28.94 -13.50 0.80
N GLY A 125 -28.39 -14.65 0.42
CA GLY A 125 -27.00 -14.78 0.01
C GLY A 125 -26.69 -14.08 -1.31
N MET A 126 -27.64 -14.04 -2.26
CA MET A 126 -27.50 -13.34 -3.54
C MET A 126 -27.14 -11.86 -3.33
N MET A 127 -27.75 -11.20 -2.34
CA MET A 127 -27.43 -9.80 -2.01
C MET A 127 -25.98 -9.61 -1.55
N ILE A 128 -25.43 -10.57 -0.80
CA ILE A 128 -24.04 -10.53 -0.34
C ILE A 128 -23.08 -10.61 -1.53
N TYR A 129 -23.36 -11.51 -2.48
CA TYR A 129 -22.53 -11.64 -3.67
C TYR A 129 -22.68 -10.46 -4.64
N ASP A 130 -23.87 -9.88 -4.78
CA ASP A 130 -24.06 -8.63 -5.54
C ASP A 130 -23.25 -7.47 -4.92
N ALA A 131 -23.23 -7.36 -3.58
CA ALA A 131 -22.44 -6.36 -2.88
C ALA A 131 -20.92 -6.60 -3.02
N LEU A 132 -20.46 -7.84 -2.85
CA LEU A 132 -19.06 -8.21 -3.03
C LEU A 132 -18.58 -7.99 -4.46
N TYR A 133 -19.40 -8.33 -5.45
CA TYR A 133 -19.12 -8.08 -6.86
C TYR A 133 -19.01 -6.58 -7.15
N THR A 134 -19.94 -5.77 -6.65
CA THR A 134 -19.90 -4.32 -6.80
C THR A 134 -18.64 -3.74 -6.17
N TRP A 135 -18.29 -4.19 -4.97
CA TRP A 135 -17.04 -3.80 -4.31
C TRP A 135 -15.81 -4.19 -5.15
N ALA A 136 -15.74 -5.43 -5.63
CA ALA A 136 -14.64 -5.90 -6.46
C ALA A 136 -14.54 -5.16 -7.79
N LYS A 137 -15.67 -4.74 -8.37
CA LYS A 137 -15.68 -4.05 -9.67
C LYS A 137 -15.34 -2.57 -9.57
N HIS A 138 -15.75 -1.91 -8.49
CA HIS A 138 -15.75 -0.45 -8.43
C HIS A 138 -15.03 0.14 -7.22
N LEU A 139 -14.96 -0.57 -6.09
CA LEU A 139 -14.64 0.03 -4.78
C LEU A 139 -13.36 -0.51 -4.15
N GLN A 140 -12.57 -1.35 -4.83
CA GLN A 140 -11.33 -1.90 -4.27
C GLN A 140 -10.33 -0.84 -3.80
N ASN A 141 -10.31 0.32 -4.48
CA ASN A 141 -9.41 1.44 -4.16
C ASN A 141 -10.05 2.50 -3.25
N GLU A 142 -11.32 2.33 -2.88
CA GLU A 142 -11.99 3.27 -1.99
C GLU A 142 -11.64 2.97 -0.54
N LYS A 143 -11.08 3.97 0.15
CA LYS A 143 -10.84 3.90 1.59
C LYS A 143 -12.13 4.30 2.32
N HIS A 144 -12.58 3.47 3.26
CA HIS A 144 -13.71 3.82 4.13
C HIS A 144 -13.43 5.06 5.00
N THR A 145 -12.16 5.30 5.32
CA THR A 145 -11.72 6.54 5.97
C THR A 145 -11.69 7.66 4.95
N GLN A 146 -12.79 8.39 4.80
CA GLN A 146 -12.68 9.79 4.42
C GLN A 146 -12.04 10.49 5.61
N ASN A 147 -10.72 10.68 5.59
CA ASN A 147 -10.09 11.58 6.53
C ASN A 147 -10.13 12.98 5.91
N PRO A 148 -11.11 13.83 6.25
CA PRO A 148 -11.29 15.11 5.57
C PRO A 148 -10.04 15.98 5.76
N ILE A 149 -9.31 15.76 6.86
CA ILE A 149 -8.05 16.40 7.18
C ILE A 149 -6.94 15.99 6.22
N GLU A 150 -6.89 14.73 5.80
CA GLU A 150 -5.84 14.26 4.88
C GLU A 150 -6.03 14.85 3.48
N ASN A 151 -7.28 14.91 3.00
CA ASN A 151 -7.60 15.61 1.75
C ASN A 151 -7.38 17.12 1.87
N LEU A 152 -7.76 17.74 3.00
CA LEU A 152 -7.50 19.16 3.26
C LEU A 152 -6.00 19.45 3.31
N LEU A 153 -5.20 18.58 3.94
CA LEU A 153 -3.74 18.67 3.97
C LEU A 153 -3.15 18.54 2.56
N LEU A 154 -3.63 17.57 1.77
CA LEU A 154 -3.20 17.40 0.39
C LEU A 154 -3.56 18.61 -0.47
N ASP A 155 -4.74 19.20 -0.27
CA ASP A 155 -5.19 20.38 -1.02
C ASP A 155 -4.43 21.65 -0.61
N VAL A 156 -4.20 21.85 0.69
CA VAL A 156 -3.33 22.92 1.20
C VAL A 156 -1.91 22.75 0.68
N TYR A 157 -1.38 21.51 0.70
CA TYR A 157 -0.05 21.20 0.21
C TYR A 157 0.08 21.43 -1.31
N LYS A 158 -0.89 20.96 -2.11
CA LYS A 158 -0.94 21.21 -3.55
C LYS A 158 -1.02 22.70 -3.86
N LYS A 159 -1.86 23.44 -3.13
CA LYS A 159 -2.00 24.89 -3.30
C LYS A 159 -0.71 25.62 -2.93
N TYR A 160 -0.06 25.24 -1.83
CA TYR A 160 1.24 25.77 -1.43
C TYR A 160 2.34 25.46 -2.46
N LEU A 161 2.36 24.25 -3.03
CA LEU A 161 3.28 23.88 -4.10
C LEU A 161 3.00 24.64 -5.39
N GLN A 162 1.73 24.87 -5.75
CA GLN A 162 1.35 25.66 -6.92
C GLN A 162 1.73 27.14 -6.74
N ASP A 163 1.48 27.73 -5.57
CA ASP A 163 1.82 29.14 -5.28
C ASP A 163 3.33 29.39 -5.21
N LYS A 164 4.12 28.39 -4.82
CA LYS A 164 5.60 28.44 -4.86
C LYS A 164 6.21 27.98 -6.18
N SER A 165 5.40 27.51 -7.13
CA SER A 165 5.89 27.08 -8.45
C SER A 165 6.02 28.25 -9.43
N GLY A 166 6.89 29.22 -9.10
CA GLY A 166 7.76 29.72 -10.17
C GLY A 166 8.50 28.50 -10.72
N LYS A 167 8.44 28.22 -12.03
CA LYS A 167 9.13 27.06 -12.64
C LYS A 167 10.53 26.93 -12.05
N VAL A 168 10.74 25.90 -11.22
CA VAL A 168 12.07 25.65 -10.63
C VAL A 168 13.02 25.45 -11.80
N PRO A 169 14.04 26.32 -11.98
CA PRO A 169 14.94 26.21 -13.11
C PRO A 169 15.68 24.87 -13.07
N ASP A 170 16.00 24.31 -14.24
CA ASP A 170 16.69 23.02 -14.31
C ASP A 170 18.03 23.04 -13.57
N TRP A 171 18.78 24.16 -13.63
CA TRP A 171 20.01 24.35 -12.85
C TRP A 171 19.80 24.19 -11.34
N ALA A 172 18.64 24.56 -10.80
CA ALA A 172 18.38 24.45 -9.36
C ALA A 172 18.08 23.01 -8.95
N ARG A 173 17.49 22.21 -9.85
CA ARG A 173 17.29 20.77 -9.65
C ARG A 173 18.62 20.02 -9.71
N GLU A 174 19.39 20.26 -10.77
CA GLU A 174 20.72 19.67 -10.97
C GLU A 174 21.68 20.06 -9.84
N LEU A 175 21.66 21.32 -9.38
CA LEU A 175 22.46 21.76 -8.24
C LEU A 175 22.15 20.98 -6.97
N LYS A 176 20.87 20.65 -6.74
CA LYS A 176 20.47 19.88 -5.56
C LYS A 176 21.03 18.45 -5.60
N GLU A 177 21.03 17.82 -6.78
CA GLU A 177 21.65 16.51 -7.00
C GLU A 177 23.16 16.57 -6.76
N ILE A 178 23.85 17.57 -7.34
CA ILE A 178 25.30 17.78 -7.12
C ILE A 178 25.62 17.98 -5.64
N ILE A 179 24.85 18.79 -4.91
CA ILE A 179 25.09 19.03 -3.48
C ILE A 179 24.92 17.73 -2.69
N GLN A 180 23.90 16.92 -3.00
CA GLN A 180 23.65 15.66 -2.31
C GLN A 180 24.79 14.66 -2.53
N ASP A 181 25.25 14.48 -3.77
CA ASP A 181 26.35 13.56 -4.10
C ASP A 181 27.69 13.98 -3.47
N GLN A 182 27.94 15.29 -3.38
CA GLN A 182 29.21 15.81 -2.89
C GLN A 182 29.33 15.89 -1.37
N ILE A 183 28.20 15.98 -0.64
CA ILE A 183 28.22 15.91 0.83
C ILE A 183 28.70 14.54 1.31
N ASP A 184 28.40 13.49 0.55
CA ASP A 184 28.83 12.13 0.88
C ASP A 184 30.30 11.88 0.51
N THR A 185 30.89 12.69 -0.36
CA THR A 185 32.26 12.51 -0.90
C THR A 185 33.31 13.47 -0.30
N ASN A 186 32.92 14.34 0.64
CA ASN A 186 33.83 15.22 1.39
C ASN A 186 34.68 16.19 0.52
N LEU A 187 34.22 16.58 -0.67
CA LEU A 187 34.93 17.53 -1.52
C LEU A 187 34.60 18.99 -1.16
N ALA A 188 35.58 19.87 -1.37
CA ALA A 188 35.41 21.31 -1.22
C ALA A 188 34.51 21.87 -2.33
N LEU A 189 33.19 21.87 -2.09
CA LEU A 189 32.20 22.47 -2.98
C LEU A 189 32.49 23.97 -3.19
N ASN A 190 32.94 24.32 -4.39
CA ASN A 190 33.18 25.70 -4.80
C ASN A 190 32.10 26.16 -5.78
N LEU A 191 31.43 27.28 -5.46
CA LEU A 191 30.38 27.85 -6.30
C LEU A 191 30.86 28.05 -7.75
N LYS A 192 32.13 28.41 -7.97
CA LYS A 192 32.68 28.66 -9.30
C LYS A 192 32.71 27.40 -10.18
N GLU A 193 33.10 26.26 -9.61
CA GLU A 193 33.17 24.98 -10.34
C GLU A 193 31.76 24.46 -10.64
N ILE A 194 30.85 24.59 -9.68
CA ILE A 194 29.45 24.17 -9.84
C ILE A 194 28.72 25.04 -10.88
N SER A 195 29.02 26.34 -10.89
CA SER A 195 28.51 27.25 -11.92
C SER A 195 28.93 26.82 -13.32
N GLN A 196 30.19 26.37 -13.47
CA GLN A 196 30.70 25.86 -14.75
C GLN A 196 30.04 24.55 -15.16
N SER A 197 29.85 23.59 -14.25
CA SER A 197 29.20 22.32 -14.55
C SER A 197 27.72 22.47 -14.93
N LEU A 198 27.03 23.44 -14.34
CA LEU A 198 25.62 23.76 -14.62
C LEU A 198 25.43 24.68 -15.84
N ASN A 199 26.52 25.14 -16.47
CA ASN A 199 26.49 26.15 -17.53
C ASN A 199 25.73 27.45 -17.11
N VAL A 200 25.90 27.86 -15.85
CA VAL A 200 25.28 29.07 -15.27
C VAL A 200 26.36 30.04 -14.81
N HIS A 201 26.16 31.34 -15.02
CA HIS A 201 27.12 32.33 -14.55
C HIS A 201 27.17 32.41 -13.00
N PRO A 202 28.35 32.43 -12.34
CA PRO A 202 28.46 32.40 -10.88
C PRO A 202 27.70 33.50 -10.13
N SER A 203 27.68 34.72 -10.69
CA SER A 203 26.94 35.84 -10.08
C SER A 203 25.42 35.66 -10.16
N TYR A 204 24.92 35.04 -11.22
CA TYR A 204 23.51 34.71 -11.35
C TYR A 204 23.13 33.60 -10.36
N LEU A 205 23.95 32.54 -10.31
CA LEU A 205 23.76 31.44 -9.38
C LEU A 205 23.72 31.94 -7.94
N SER A 206 24.69 32.76 -7.53
CA SER A 206 24.74 33.34 -6.18
C SER A 206 23.52 34.20 -5.83
N ARG A 207 22.99 34.96 -6.79
CA ARG A 207 21.84 35.86 -6.56
C ARG A 207 20.53 35.11 -6.47
N GLU A 208 20.36 34.06 -7.28
CA GLU A 208 19.13 33.29 -7.35
C GLU A 208 19.09 32.13 -6.35
N PHE A 209 20.24 31.71 -5.80
CA PHE A 209 20.35 30.54 -4.92
C PHE A 209 19.37 30.58 -3.74
N SER A 210 19.32 31.69 -2.97
CA SER A 210 18.50 31.75 -1.76
C SER A 210 17.01 31.51 -2.04
N LYS A 211 16.51 31.91 -3.22
CA LYS A 211 15.11 31.72 -3.61
C LYS A 211 14.68 30.25 -3.66
N TYR A 212 15.63 29.33 -3.87
CA TYR A 212 15.35 27.90 -4.03
C TYR A 212 15.94 27.03 -2.91
N PHE A 213 16.78 27.58 -2.03
CA PHE A 213 17.53 26.84 -1.02
C PHE A 213 17.43 27.51 0.37
N ASP A 214 16.28 27.34 1.03
CA ASP A 214 15.98 27.75 2.41
C ASP A 214 16.18 29.25 2.74
N ASP A 215 16.12 30.14 1.73
CA ASP A 215 16.46 31.57 1.89
C ASP A 215 17.90 31.78 2.43
N LEU A 216 18.78 30.80 2.25
CA LEU A 216 20.17 30.82 2.69
C LEU A 216 21.11 31.19 1.54
N SER A 217 22.27 31.77 1.88
CA SER A 217 23.38 31.85 0.92
C SER A 217 23.93 30.46 0.63
N PHE A 218 24.58 30.27 -0.53
CA PHE A 218 25.24 29.00 -0.87
C PHE A 218 26.17 28.51 0.26
N GLY A 219 27.01 29.41 0.79
CA GLY A 219 27.92 29.06 1.88
C GLY A 219 27.21 28.72 3.20
N ASP A 220 26.10 29.39 3.52
CA ASP A 220 25.29 29.06 4.70
C ASP A 220 24.61 27.70 4.56
N TYR A 221 24.08 27.41 3.38
CA TYR A 221 23.43 26.15 3.06
C TYR A 221 24.40 24.96 3.15
N ILE A 222 25.58 25.08 2.53
CA ILE A 222 26.62 24.04 2.65
C ILE A 222 27.05 23.84 4.10
N ARG A 223 27.23 24.91 4.88
CA ARG A 223 27.57 24.80 6.31
C ARG A 223 26.46 24.10 7.10
N LYS A 224 25.19 24.43 6.86
CA LYS A 224 24.05 23.75 7.49
C LYS A 224 24.11 22.24 7.24
N LEU A 225 24.25 21.82 5.99
CA LEU A 225 24.29 20.40 5.64
C LEU A 225 25.50 19.67 6.25
N ARG A 226 26.67 20.32 6.29
CA ARG A 226 27.86 19.78 6.98
C ARG A 226 27.64 19.59 8.48
N ILE A 227 26.92 20.52 9.14
CA ILE A 227 26.56 20.39 10.56
C ILE A 227 25.54 19.28 10.79
N GLU A 228 24.56 19.10 9.91
CA GLU A 228 23.61 17.99 9.97
C GLU A 228 24.35 16.64 9.86
N ARG A 229 25.28 16.52 8.92
CA ARG A 229 26.14 15.33 8.80
C ARG A 229 27.04 15.13 10.03
N ALA A 230 27.65 16.20 10.54
CA ALA A 230 28.48 16.13 11.76
C ALA A 230 27.66 15.68 12.96
N THR A 231 26.39 16.08 13.05
CA THR A 231 25.46 15.69 14.11
C THR A 231 25.20 14.18 14.08
N GLN A 232 25.06 13.59 12.89
CA GLN A 232 24.95 12.14 12.72
C GLN A 232 26.24 11.43 13.16
N LEU A 233 27.41 11.89 12.68
CA LEU A 233 28.70 11.30 13.06
C LEU A 233 28.96 11.40 14.57
N LEU A 234 28.57 12.49 15.22
CA LEU A 234 28.66 12.67 16.67
C LEU A 234 27.81 11.67 17.45
N ARG A 235 26.70 11.20 16.88
CA ARG A 235 25.75 10.26 17.47
C ARG A 235 26.14 8.80 17.23
N ASP A 236 26.60 8.51 16.03
CA ASP A 236 26.70 7.14 15.51
C ASP A 236 28.13 6.60 15.52
N THR A 237 29.13 7.44 15.81
CA THR A 237 30.55 7.08 15.78
C THR A 237 31.33 7.68 16.95
N ASP A 238 32.47 7.06 17.27
CA ASP A 238 33.43 7.53 18.28
C ASP A 238 34.51 8.45 17.71
N HIS A 239 34.35 8.93 16.46
CA HIS A 239 35.33 9.79 15.80
C HIS A 239 35.68 11.01 16.64
N THR A 240 36.95 11.41 16.63
CA THR A 240 37.39 12.62 17.32
C THR A 240 36.75 13.87 16.68
N LEU A 241 36.68 14.99 17.40
CA LEU A 241 36.14 16.23 16.83
C LEU A 241 36.98 16.73 15.64
N ALA A 242 38.28 16.43 15.63
CA ALA A 242 39.17 16.73 14.50
C ALA A 242 38.84 15.85 13.29
N GLU A 243 38.60 14.55 13.50
CA GLU A 243 38.16 13.63 12.44
C GLU A 243 36.80 14.03 11.87
N ILE A 244 35.84 14.39 12.72
CA ILE A 244 34.52 14.83 12.26
C ILE A 244 34.61 16.14 11.48
N ALA A 245 35.44 17.09 11.92
CA ALA A 245 35.70 18.31 11.18
C ALA A 245 36.26 18.00 9.78
N TYR A 246 37.23 17.07 9.69
CA TYR A 246 37.79 16.62 8.42
C TYR A 246 36.77 15.90 7.54
N LEU A 247 36.02 14.93 8.08
CA LEU A 247 35.03 14.11 7.36
C LEU A 247 33.82 14.91 6.86
N THR A 248 33.57 16.08 7.44
CA THR A 248 32.47 16.98 7.03
C THR A 248 32.97 18.21 6.28
N GLY A 249 34.25 18.23 5.87
CA GLY A 249 34.81 19.22 4.96
C GLY A 249 35.10 20.59 5.58
N PHE A 250 35.24 20.68 6.90
CA PHE A 250 35.75 21.88 7.56
C PHE A 250 37.28 21.95 7.45
N SER A 251 37.81 23.17 7.33
CA SER A 251 39.25 23.43 7.25
C SER A 251 40.02 22.94 8.48
N ASP A 252 39.39 23.06 9.65
CA ASP A 252 39.97 22.75 10.94
C ASP A 252 38.88 22.61 12.01
N GLN A 253 39.27 22.03 13.15
CA GLN A 253 38.37 21.79 14.28
C GLN A 253 37.85 23.09 14.91
N SER A 254 38.64 24.16 14.94
CA SER A 254 38.23 25.44 15.55
C SER A 254 37.11 26.10 14.74
N HIS A 255 37.23 26.08 13.41
CA HIS A 255 36.21 26.52 12.49
C HIS A 255 34.94 25.67 12.62
N PHE A 256 35.08 24.35 12.64
CA PHE A 256 33.96 23.43 12.88
C PHE A 256 33.22 23.76 14.18
N ASN A 257 33.92 23.88 15.32
CA ASN A 257 33.32 24.17 16.61
C ASN A 257 32.51 25.47 16.59
N ARG A 258 33.06 26.53 15.98
CA ARG A 258 32.38 27.84 15.88
C ARG A 258 31.10 27.75 15.06
N ILE A 259 31.13 27.07 13.91
CA ILE A 259 29.95 26.91 13.05
C ILE A 259 28.92 25.98 13.70
N PHE A 260 29.34 24.87 14.29
CA PHE A 260 28.45 23.95 14.99
C PHE A 260 27.70 24.65 16.12
N LYS A 261 28.41 25.43 16.96
CA LYS A 261 27.78 26.22 18.02
C LYS A 261 26.80 27.25 17.47
N LYS A 262 27.14 27.92 16.36
CA LYS A 262 26.24 28.89 15.72
C LYS A 262 24.95 28.25 15.20
N HIS A 263 25.00 26.98 14.75
CA HIS A 263 23.85 26.28 14.19
C HIS A 263 23.03 25.48 15.22
N THR A 264 23.62 25.07 16.35
CA THR A 264 22.98 24.14 17.32
C THR A 264 22.86 24.71 18.73
N ASP A 265 23.34 25.95 18.94
CA ASP A 265 23.46 26.62 20.25
C ASP A 265 24.31 25.88 21.29
N GLN A 266 25.05 24.84 20.88
CA GLN A 266 25.83 23.97 21.76
C GLN A 266 27.20 23.64 21.14
N ASN A 267 28.19 23.38 21.98
CA ASN A 267 29.48 22.90 21.48
C ASN A 267 29.38 21.41 21.08
N PRO A 268 30.11 20.94 20.04
CA PRO A 268 30.10 19.53 19.62
C PRO A 268 30.39 18.53 20.76
N SER A 269 31.32 18.87 21.65
CA SER A 269 31.70 18.06 22.81
C SER A 269 30.57 17.96 23.84
N GLU A 270 29.87 19.07 24.10
CA GLU A 270 28.71 19.11 25.00
C GLU A 270 27.53 18.34 24.40
N PHE A 271 27.31 18.49 23.09
CA PHE A 271 26.29 17.77 22.35
C PHE A 271 26.49 16.25 22.45
N ARG A 272 27.71 15.75 22.24
CA ARG A 272 28.05 14.32 22.42
C ARG A 272 27.83 13.83 23.84
N LYS A 273 28.21 14.61 24.85
CA LYS A 273 28.00 14.27 26.27
C LYS A 273 26.52 14.17 26.66
N LYS A 274 25.65 15.00 26.07
CA LYS A 274 24.20 14.90 26.28
C LYS A 274 23.62 13.62 25.68
N LEU A 275 24.08 13.23 24.49
CA LEU A 275 23.67 11.98 23.85
C LEU A 275 24.07 10.74 24.65
N SER A 276 25.26 10.74 25.26
CA SER A 276 25.70 9.61 26.10
C SER A 276 24.92 9.52 27.42
N LYS A 277 24.54 10.65 28.04
CA LYS A 277 23.71 10.65 29.25
C LYS A 277 22.28 10.14 28.99
N SER A 278 21.66 10.57 27.88
CA SER A 278 20.32 10.10 27.48
C SER A 278 20.24 8.58 27.24
N LYS A 279 21.31 7.94 26.72
CA LYS A 279 21.36 6.47 26.59
C LYS A 279 21.48 5.74 27.94
N THR A 280 21.91 6.42 29.01
CA THR A 280 22.08 5.80 30.33
C THR A 280 20.79 5.86 31.16
N ASP A 281 19.96 6.88 30.97
CA ASP A 281 18.70 7.07 31.72
C ASP A 281 17.49 6.29 31.16
N THR A 282 17.63 5.63 29.99
CA THR A 282 16.54 4.82 29.39
C THR A 282 16.67 3.32 29.74
N ASN A 283 17.69 2.95 30.52
CA ASN A 283 17.96 1.57 30.98
C ASN A 283 17.79 1.42 32.51
N GLN A 284 16.98 2.26 33.15
CA GLN A 284 16.53 2.08 34.54
C GLN A 284 15.03 1.79 34.60
#